data_AF-A0A8T1Q0R1-F1
#
_entry.id   AF-A0A8T1Q0R1-F1
#
_cell.length_a   1.000
_cell.length_b   1.000
_cell.length_c   1.000
_cell.angle_alpha   90.00
_cell.angle_beta   90.00
_cell.angle_gamma   90.00
#
_symmetry.space_group_name_H-M   'P 1'
#
loop_
_entity.id
_entity.type
_entity.pdbx_description
1 polymer ?
#
loop_
_entity_poly.entity_id
_entity_poly.type
_entity_poly.pdbx_seq_one_letter_code
_entity_poly.pdbx_strand_id
1 'polypeptide(L)'
;MTPCMRLYAFLGIEFKALLDLHEGSHPYRKWIESYSSESFQASAVQTEDLLDKLSVSLTGEELDIIEKLYHQAMKLEIEFFSAQPVVQPTVVPLIKEHNPTEDRVIIFSDFDLTCTVVDSSAILAEIAIVTAQKSDQSQSENELARMSSTDLRNTWDLLSQQYTEEYEQCIESIMPSKKVDEFKYGHLHKALEQLSDFEKSANNSVVESGVLKGLNLEDIKRAGERLILQDGCTAFFQKIVKTANVHVLSYCWCGDLIRSAFSSGDLHELNIHANEFTYKESISTGEIVKKVESPIDKVQAFKNILSNCSNDRKNLTVYIGDSVGDILCLLEADIGIVIGSSASLRRVGTQYGVSFVPLYPGLVKKQKEYVEGSSSWKGLSGILYTVSSWAEIHAFILGC
;
A
#
# COMPACT_ATOMS: atom_id res chain seq x y z
N MET A 1 17.89 11.30 26.70
CA MET A 1 18.88 11.93 25.79
C MET A 1 18.94 11.22 24.45
N THR A 2 19.18 9.90 24.41
CA THR A 2 19.34 9.13 23.16
C THR A 2 18.21 9.34 22.14
N PRO A 3 16.91 9.23 22.50
CA PRO A 3 15.81 9.48 21.55
C PRO A 3 15.83 10.89 20.92
N CYS A 4 16.03 11.91 21.77
CA CYS A 4 16.12 13.31 21.36
C CYS A 4 17.32 13.56 20.42
N MET A 5 18.49 12.99 20.74
CA MET A 5 19.68 13.11 19.89
C MET A 5 19.48 12.44 18.53
N ARG A 6 18.90 11.23 18.51
CA ARG A 6 18.56 10.53 17.26
C ARG A 6 17.57 11.33 16.42
N LEU A 7 16.52 11.87 17.03
CA LEU A 7 15.54 12.68 16.32
C LEU A 7 16.15 13.96 15.74
N TYR A 8 16.94 14.71 16.52
CA TYR A 8 17.53 15.96 16.03
C TYR A 8 18.58 15.71 14.95
N ALA A 9 19.35 14.63 15.08
CA ALA A 9 20.25 14.18 14.02
C ALA A 9 19.48 13.90 12.72
N PHE A 10 18.35 13.18 12.80
CA PHE A 10 17.48 12.91 11.66
C PHE A 10 16.92 14.20 11.05
N LEU A 11 16.26 15.05 11.85
CA LEU A 11 15.67 16.31 11.38
C LEU A 11 16.71 17.26 10.75
N GLY A 12 17.92 17.32 11.31
CA GLY A 12 19.01 18.12 10.76
C GLY A 12 19.36 17.71 9.32
N ILE A 13 19.50 16.41 9.08
CA ILE A 13 19.79 15.87 7.73
C ILE A 13 18.64 16.14 6.77
N GLU A 14 17.41 15.85 7.18
CA GLU A 14 16.22 16.06 6.36
C GLU A 14 16.05 17.54 5.96
N PHE A 15 16.19 18.47 6.91
CA PHE A 15 16.10 19.90 6.62
C PHE A 15 17.23 20.39 5.73
N LYS A 16 18.46 19.89 5.92
CA LYS A 16 19.60 20.23 5.06
C LYS A 16 19.40 19.76 3.63
N ALA A 17 18.76 18.61 3.41
CA ALA A 17 18.50 18.08 2.07
C ALA A 17 17.44 18.90 1.29
N LEU A 18 16.53 19.58 1.99
CA LEU A 18 15.39 20.29 1.40
C LEU A 18 15.60 21.81 1.24
N LEU A 19 16.54 22.37 1.98
CA LEU A 19 16.82 23.80 1.98
C LEU A 19 18.04 24.09 1.11
N ASP A 20 17.88 25.01 0.16
CA ASP A 20 19.04 25.61 -0.49
C ASP A 20 19.69 26.58 0.49
N LEU A 21 20.68 26.07 1.22
CA LEU A 21 21.43 26.87 2.19
C LEU A 21 22.28 27.96 1.50
N HIS A 22 22.33 28.06 0.17
CA HIS A 22 23.06 29.12 -0.54
C HIS A 22 22.28 30.44 -0.66
N GLU A 23 20.95 30.44 -0.49
CA GLU A 23 20.13 31.65 -0.48
C GLU A 23 20.09 32.31 0.91
N GLY A 24 21.08 33.14 1.24
CA GLY A 24 21.01 34.07 2.39
C GLY A 24 20.81 33.45 3.79
N SER A 25 20.59 34.30 4.81
CA SER A 25 20.55 33.89 6.23
C SER A 25 19.21 33.24 6.62
N HIS A 26 19.02 31.96 6.32
CA HIS A 26 17.90 31.20 6.90
C HIS A 26 17.94 31.29 8.44
N PRO A 27 16.85 31.66 9.12
CA PRO A 27 16.86 31.94 10.56
C PRO A 27 17.33 30.74 11.40
N TYR A 28 17.10 29.53 10.91
CA TYR A 28 17.51 28.28 11.55
C TYR A 28 18.81 27.67 10.99
N ARG A 29 19.57 28.39 10.15
CA ARG A 29 20.79 27.85 9.52
C ARG A 29 21.74 27.21 10.55
N LYS A 30 22.06 27.92 11.63
CA LYS A 30 22.96 27.43 12.68
C LYS A 30 22.45 26.13 13.32
N TRP A 31 21.13 26.03 13.54
CA TRP A 31 20.50 24.83 14.09
C TRP A 31 20.68 23.67 13.11
N ILE A 32 20.28 23.86 11.84
CA ILE A 32 20.37 22.83 10.80
C ILE A 32 21.82 22.38 10.60
N GLU A 33 22.78 23.30 10.44
CA GLU A 33 24.20 22.99 10.28
C GLU A 33 24.77 22.23 11.49
N SER A 34 24.35 22.58 12.72
CA SER A 34 24.82 21.90 13.93
C SER A 34 24.32 20.46 13.98
N TYR A 35 23.02 20.24 13.79
CA TYR A 35 22.41 18.91 13.91
C TYR A 35 22.67 18.00 12.69
N SER A 36 22.95 18.57 11.52
CA SER A 36 23.38 17.84 10.32
C SER A 36 24.89 17.64 10.21
N SER A 37 25.68 18.13 11.18
CA SER A 37 27.13 17.99 11.16
C SER A 37 27.56 16.54 11.41
N GLU A 38 28.65 16.11 10.77
CA GLU A 38 29.21 14.76 10.95
C GLU A 38 29.50 14.46 12.44
N SER A 39 29.95 15.45 13.21
CA SER A 39 30.23 15.29 14.64
C SER A 39 28.96 15.07 15.46
N PHE A 40 27.85 15.74 15.15
CA PHE A 40 26.58 15.51 15.82
C PHE A 40 25.99 14.15 15.45
N GLN A 41 26.06 13.76 14.17
CA GLN A 41 25.62 12.45 13.70
C GLN A 41 26.41 11.32 14.39
N ALA A 42 27.73 11.45 14.48
CA ALA A 42 28.58 10.51 15.21
C ALA A 42 28.23 10.46 16.70
N SER A 43 27.90 11.60 17.31
CA SER A 43 27.48 11.65 18.73
C SER A 43 26.15 10.94 18.95
N ALA A 44 25.17 11.10 18.06
CA ALA A 44 23.88 10.41 18.14
C ALA A 44 24.07 8.88 18.06
N VAL A 45 24.87 8.40 17.11
CA VAL A 45 25.25 6.98 17.01
C VAL A 45 25.95 6.50 18.28
N GLN A 46 26.90 7.26 18.79
CA GLN A 46 27.63 6.90 20.02
C GLN A 46 26.69 6.76 21.23
N THR A 47 25.65 7.59 21.34
CA THR A 47 24.67 7.47 22.43
C THR A 47 23.77 6.24 22.31
N GLU A 48 23.52 5.76 21.10
CA GLU A 48 22.80 4.49 20.88
C GLU A 48 23.69 3.29 21.15
N ASP A 49 24.93 3.30 20.65
CA ASP A 49 25.92 2.27 20.97
C ASP A 49 26.15 2.12 22.48
N LEU A 50 26.11 3.24 23.21
CA LEU A 50 26.20 3.22 24.67
C LEU A 50 24.95 2.63 25.30
N LEU A 51 23.76 2.97 24.80
CA LEU A 51 22.50 2.39 25.28
C LEU A 51 22.50 0.87 25.09
N ASP A 52 22.92 0.38 23.93
CA ASP A 52 23.02 -1.05 23.63
C ASP A 52 24.00 -1.75 24.57
N LYS A 53 25.20 -1.18 24.77
CA LYS A 53 26.21 -1.74 25.68
C LYS A 53 25.74 -1.79 27.14
N LEU A 54 25.04 -0.74 27.59
CA LEU A 54 24.48 -0.70 28.94
C LEU A 54 23.30 -1.68 29.10
N SER A 55 22.65 -2.06 28.00
CA SER A 55 21.51 -2.97 27.99
C SER A 55 21.90 -4.45 27.98
N VAL A 56 23.17 -4.80 27.69
CA VAL A 56 23.65 -6.20 27.58
C VAL A 56 23.38 -7.03 28.84
N SER A 57 23.50 -6.43 30.03
CA SER A 57 23.31 -7.14 31.30
C SER A 57 21.86 -7.20 31.78
N LEU A 58 20.93 -6.62 31.03
CA LEU A 58 19.53 -6.54 31.43
C LEU A 58 18.77 -7.82 31.11
N THR A 59 17.76 -8.09 31.93
CA THR A 59 16.78 -9.13 31.69
C THR A 59 15.80 -8.73 30.58
N GLY A 60 15.06 -9.69 30.02
CA GLY A 60 14.03 -9.40 29.01
C GLY A 60 12.97 -8.40 29.49
N GLU A 61 12.54 -8.50 30.75
CA GLU A 61 11.57 -7.56 31.33
C GLU A 61 12.14 -6.13 31.44
N GLU A 62 13.43 -5.98 31.75
CA GLU A 62 14.08 -4.68 31.80
C GLU A 62 14.29 -4.09 30.39
N LEU A 63 14.59 -4.92 29.40
CA LEU A 63 14.67 -4.49 28.00
C LEU A 63 13.30 -3.98 27.50
N ASP A 64 12.22 -4.69 27.81
CA ASP A 64 10.85 -4.26 27.48
C ASP A 64 10.52 -2.88 28.10
N ILE A 65 11.00 -2.62 29.32
CA ILE A 65 10.82 -1.31 29.98
C ILE A 65 11.60 -0.22 29.24
N ILE A 66 12.86 -0.49 28.88
CA ILE A 66 13.70 0.47 28.15
C ILE A 66 13.11 0.79 26.78
N GLU A 67 12.64 -0.21 26.04
CA GLU A 67 11.98 -0.02 24.75
C GLU A 67 10.75 0.89 24.88
N LYS A 68 9.89 0.63 25.86
CA LYS A 68 8.71 1.47 26.14
C LYS A 68 9.10 2.90 26.50
N LEU A 69 10.15 3.10 27.29
CA LEU A 69 10.64 4.44 27.64
C LEU A 69 11.23 5.17 26.43
N TYR A 70 11.98 4.48 25.57
CA TYR A 70 12.51 5.07 24.33
C TYR A 70 11.37 5.48 23.41
N HIS A 71 10.39 4.59 23.19
CA HIS A 71 9.21 4.85 22.39
C HIS A 71 8.41 6.05 22.93
N GLN A 72 8.15 6.09 24.23
CA GLN A 72 7.44 7.20 24.86
C GLN A 72 8.19 8.52 24.71
N ALA A 73 9.52 8.52 24.84
CA ALA A 73 10.33 9.70 24.62
C ALA A 73 10.24 10.21 23.17
N MET A 74 10.32 9.32 22.17
CA MET A 74 10.11 9.69 20.76
C MET A 74 8.72 10.27 20.52
N LYS A 75 7.68 9.68 21.12
CA LYS A 75 6.31 10.17 21.00
C LYS A 75 6.15 11.58 21.58
N LEU A 76 6.72 11.83 22.76
CA LEU A 76 6.68 13.16 23.39
C LEU A 76 7.42 14.22 22.55
N GLU A 77 8.54 13.85 21.91
CA GLU A 77 9.24 14.76 20.99
C GLU A 77 8.38 15.07 19.75
N ILE A 78 7.70 14.07 19.17
CA ILE A 78 6.76 14.28 18.06
C ILE A 78 5.63 15.22 18.51
N GLU A 79 5.01 14.95 19.66
CA GLU A 79 3.96 15.80 20.23
C GLU A 79 4.44 17.25 20.46
N PHE A 80 5.70 17.44 20.90
CA PHE A 80 6.30 18.76 21.05
C PHE A 80 6.38 19.54 19.73
N PHE A 81 6.82 18.90 18.65
CA PHE A 81 6.87 19.53 17.32
C PHE A 81 5.48 19.75 16.72
N SER A 82 4.57 18.78 16.88
CA SER A 82 3.19 18.87 16.39
C SER A 82 2.36 19.94 17.12
N ALA A 83 2.70 20.27 18.37
CA ALA A 83 2.04 21.33 19.14
C ALA A 83 2.42 22.75 18.69
N GLN A 84 3.45 22.91 17.83
CA GLN A 84 3.88 24.23 17.38
C GLN A 84 2.82 24.87 16.46
N PRO A 85 2.44 26.14 16.67
CA PRO A 85 1.45 26.79 15.83
C PRO A 85 2.00 27.02 14.42
N VAL A 86 1.27 26.54 13.41
CA VAL A 86 1.55 26.85 12.00
C VAL A 86 0.56 27.91 11.55
N VAL A 87 1.05 29.14 11.35
CA VAL A 87 0.23 30.32 11.03
C VAL A 87 -0.12 30.39 9.53
N GLN A 88 0.61 29.66 8.69
CA GLN A 88 0.37 29.60 7.26
C GLN A 88 -0.61 28.47 6.88
N PRO A 89 -1.35 28.60 5.77
CA PRO A 89 -2.09 27.49 5.18
C PRO A 89 -1.18 26.31 4.84
N THR A 90 -1.65 25.09 5.08
CA THR A 90 -0.84 23.87 4.96
C THR A 90 -1.47 22.83 4.05
N VAL A 91 -0.66 22.17 3.22
CA VAL A 91 -1.13 21.04 2.38
C VAL A 91 -1.27 19.72 3.17
N VAL A 92 -0.90 19.72 4.46
CA VAL A 92 -0.96 18.58 5.38
C VAL A 92 -1.56 19.03 6.73
N PRO A 93 -2.45 18.24 7.35
CA PRO A 93 -3.01 17.00 6.82
C PRO A 93 -4.05 17.27 5.74
N LEU A 94 -4.12 16.36 4.77
CA LEU A 94 -4.96 16.49 3.58
C LEU A 94 -6.44 16.76 3.93
N ILE A 95 -6.94 16.17 5.01
CA ILE A 95 -8.35 16.32 5.43
C ILE A 95 -8.65 17.61 6.20
N LYS A 96 -7.66 18.42 6.60
CA LYS A 96 -7.85 19.56 7.53
C LYS A 96 -8.65 20.72 6.93
N GLU A 97 -8.42 21.01 5.66
CA GLU A 97 -9.09 22.12 4.94
C GLU A 97 -10.28 21.64 4.10
N HIS A 98 -10.72 20.40 4.31
CA HIS A 98 -11.86 19.83 3.61
C HIS A 98 -13.16 20.47 4.09
N ASN A 99 -13.94 21.05 3.18
CA ASN A 99 -15.31 21.48 3.47
C ASN A 99 -16.28 20.35 3.09
N PRO A 100 -16.86 19.59 4.05
CA PRO A 100 -17.64 18.39 3.73
C PRO A 100 -18.92 18.66 2.92
N THR A 101 -19.38 19.92 2.86
CA THR A 101 -20.53 20.31 2.04
C THR A 101 -20.17 20.48 0.57
N GLU A 102 -18.94 20.89 0.26
CA GLU A 102 -18.47 21.26 -1.08
C GLU A 102 -17.50 20.24 -1.67
N ASP A 103 -16.73 19.57 -0.81
CA ASP A 103 -15.68 18.63 -1.19
C ASP A 103 -16.03 17.20 -0.75
N ARG A 104 -15.38 16.23 -1.38
CA ARG A 104 -15.43 14.81 -0.99
C ARG A 104 -14.07 14.17 -1.16
N VAL A 105 -13.52 13.60 -0.09
CA VAL A 105 -12.33 12.75 -0.18
C VAL A 105 -12.76 11.32 -0.47
N ILE A 106 -12.14 10.71 -1.48
CA ILE A 106 -12.33 9.30 -1.82
C ILE A 106 -10.97 8.62 -1.80
N ILE A 107 -10.83 7.62 -0.94
CA ILE A 107 -9.62 6.83 -0.79
C ILE A 107 -9.83 5.50 -1.49
N PHE A 108 -8.90 5.16 -2.37
CA PHE A 108 -8.79 3.85 -2.98
C PHE A 108 -7.52 3.18 -2.48
N SER A 109 -7.59 1.89 -2.25
CA SER A 109 -6.44 1.08 -1.90
C SER A 109 -6.46 -0.24 -2.65
N ASP A 110 -5.30 -0.71 -3.10
CA ASP A 110 -5.11 -2.13 -3.34
C ASP A 110 -5.09 -2.90 -2.01
N PHE A 111 -5.19 -4.22 -2.08
CA PHE A 111 -5.17 -5.11 -0.94
C PHE A 111 -3.87 -5.89 -0.83
N ASP A 112 -3.52 -6.68 -1.85
CA ASP A 112 -2.37 -7.57 -1.81
C ASP A 112 -1.06 -6.78 -1.79
N LEU A 113 -0.17 -7.07 -0.84
CA LEU A 113 1.14 -6.41 -0.61
C LEU A 113 1.08 -4.91 -0.28
N THR A 114 -0.05 -4.24 -0.57
CA THR A 114 -0.37 -2.87 -0.15
C THR A 114 -0.94 -2.84 1.28
N CYS A 115 -2.04 -3.58 1.52
CA CYS A 115 -2.62 -3.72 2.86
C CYS A 115 -2.06 -4.93 3.59
N THR A 116 -1.81 -6.04 2.88
CA THR A 116 -1.32 -7.29 3.44
C THR A 116 0.20 -7.38 3.38
N VAL A 117 0.80 -8.23 4.23
CA VAL A 117 2.25 -8.53 4.14
C VAL A 117 2.56 -9.70 3.19
N VAL A 118 1.54 -10.48 2.82
CA VAL A 118 1.63 -11.64 1.93
C VAL A 118 0.49 -11.62 0.93
N ASP A 119 0.74 -12.16 -0.26
CA ASP A 119 -0.23 -12.23 -1.35
C ASP A 119 -1.39 -13.18 -1.03
N SER A 120 -2.63 -12.74 -1.31
CA SER A 120 -3.84 -13.51 -1.01
C SER A 120 -3.96 -14.80 -1.80
N SER A 121 -3.38 -14.89 -3.00
CA SER A 121 -3.41 -16.12 -3.80
C SER A 121 -2.63 -17.26 -3.11
N ALA A 122 -1.48 -16.94 -2.51
CA ALA A 122 -0.69 -17.88 -1.72
C ALA A 122 -1.44 -18.35 -0.46
N ILE A 123 -2.19 -17.45 0.18
CA ILE A 123 -3.03 -17.80 1.34
C ILE A 123 -4.14 -18.77 0.91
N LEU A 124 -4.84 -18.48 -0.18
CA LEU A 124 -5.92 -19.35 -0.69
C LEU A 124 -5.40 -20.73 -1.09
N ALA A 125 -4.23 -20.80 -1.72
CA ALA A 125 -3.56 -22.06 -2.04
C ALA A 125 -3.21 -22.86 -0.78
N GLU A 126 -2.64 -22.22 0.24
CA GLU A 126 -2.30 -22.89 1.50
C GLU A 126 -3.55 -23.41 2.23
N ILE A 127 -4.65 -22.66 2.24
CA ILE A 127 -5.93 -23.13 2.77
C ILE A 127 -6.38 -24.39 2.01
N ALA A 128 -6.26 -24.41 0.68
CA ALA A 128 -6.66 -25.54 -0.15
C ALA A 128 -5.86 -26.80 0.22
N ILE A 129 -4.53 -26.66 0.35
CA ILE A 129 -3.59 -27.73 0.66
C ILE A 129 -3.83 -28.29 2.08
N VAL A 130 -3.91 -27.42 3.09
CA VAL A 130 -4.12 -27.83 4.50
C VAL A 130 -5.47 -28.51 4.69
N THR A 131 -6.51 -28.04 3.99
CA THR A 131 -7.84 -28.64 4.07
C THR A 131 -7.85 -30.04 3.44
N ALA A 132 -7.21 -30.22 2.29
CA ALA A 132 -7.08 -31.52 1.63
C ALA A 132 -6.27 -32.52 2.47
N GLN A 133 -5.24 -32.07 3.18
CA GLN A 133 -4.45 -32.95 4.05
C GLN A 133 -5.28 -33.57 5.18
N LYS A 134 -6.26 -32.82 5.72
CA LYS A 134 -7.17 -33.33 6.76
C LYS A 134 -8.14 -34.37 6.21
N SER A 135 -8.66 -34.18 5.00
CA SER A 135 -9.55 -35.15 4.35
C SER A 135 -8.79 -36.44 3.99
N ASP A 136 -7.57 -36.33 3.46
CA ASP A 136 -6.71 -37.47 3.07
C ASP A 136 -6.42 -38.39 4.27
N GLN A 137 -6.27 -37.84 5.47
CA GLN A 137 -6.06 -38.61 6.70
C GLN A 137 -7.33 -39.29 7.24
N SER A 138 -8.51 -38.85 6.83
CA SER A 138 -9.80 -39.27 7.40
C SER A 138 -10.54 -40.36 6.62
N GLN A 139 -10.03 -40.78 5.45
CA GLN A 139 -10.60 -41.84 4.58
C GLN A 139 -12.13 -41.76 4.38
N SER A 140 -12.72 -40.57 4.23
CA SER A 140 -14.13 -40.47 3.87
C SER A 140 -14.32 -40.62 2.36
N GLU A 141 -14.81 -41.79 1.92
CA GLU A 141 -15.05 -42.17 0.52
C GLU A 141 -16.11 -41.35 -0.25
N ASN A 142 -16.66 -40.28 0.32
CA ASN A 142 -17.85 -39.59 -0.23
C ASN A 142 -17.64 -38.14 -0.70
N GLU A 143 -16.41 -37.64 -0.75
CA GLU A 143 -16.19 -36.26 -1.17
C GLU A 143 -15.84 -36.14 -2.67
N LEU A 144 -16.64 -35.34 -3.38
CA LEU A 144 -16.52 -34.93 -4.77
C LEU A 144 -15.06 -34.82 -5.23
N ALA A 145 -14.75 -35.34 -6.44
CA ALA A 145 -13.49 -35.22 -7.19
C ALA A 145 -12.68 -33.95 -6.86
N ARG A 146 -11.86 -34.05 -5.81
CA ARG A 146 -10.97 -33.02 -5.28
C ARG A 146 -9.56 -33.62 -5.32
N MET A 147 -8.59 -32.79 -5.68
CA MET A 147 -7.19 -33.18 -5.72
C MET A 147 -6.67 -33.52 -4.32
N SER A 148 -5.72 -34.45 -4.25
CA SER A 148 -5.00 -34.76 -3.00
C SER A 148 -4.16 -33.56 -2.55
N SER A 149 -3.72 -33.52 -1.28
CA SER A 149 -2.86 -32.41 -0.81
C SER A 149 -1.55 -32.30 -1.59
N THR A 150 -1.01 -33.44 -2.06
CA THR A 150 0.24 -33.49 -2.83
C THR A 150 0.02 -32.97 -4.24
N ASP A 151 -1.08 -33.37 -4.89
CA ASP A 151 -1.40 -32.88 -6.24
C ASP A 151 -1.69 -31.38 -6.22
N LEU A 152 -2.42 -30.87 -5.21
CA LEU A 152 -2.67 -29.44 -5.05
C LEU A 152 -1.37 -28.65 -4.93
N ARG A 153 -0.43 -29.10 -4.11
CA ARG A 153 0.87 -28.45 -3.95
C ARG A 153 1.64 -28.43 -5.26
N ASN A 154 1.74 -29.57 -5.94
CA ASN A 154 2.45 -29.66 -7.23
C ASN A 154 1.82 -28.77 -8.30
N THR A 155 0.49 -28.73 -8.39
CA THR A 155 -0.22 -27.89 -9.34
C THR A 155 -0.07 -26.41 -9.01
N TRP A 156 -0.14 -26.03 -7.74
CA TRP A 156 0.11 -24.65 -7.31
C TRP A 156 1.55 -24.20 -7.60
N ASP A 157 2.54 -25.05 -7.30
CA ASP A 157 3.94 -24.76 -7.58
C ASP A 157 4.17 -24.58 -9.08
N LEU A 158 3.55 -25.42 -9.92
CA LEU A 158 3.61 -25.29 -11.37
C LEU A 158 2.96 -23.98 -11.86
N LEU A 159 1.74 -23.67 -11.41
CA LEU A 159 1.02 -22.46 -11.81
C LEU A 159 1.74 -21.18 -11.38
N SER A 160 2.25 -21.14 -10.15
CA SER A 160 2.96 -19.96 -9.61
C SER A 160 4.31 -19.74 -10.31
N GLN A 161 5.03 -20.81 -10.63
CA GLN A 161 6.25 -20.73 -11.43
C GLN A 161 5.94 -20.21 -12.84
N GLN A 162 4.97 -20.82 -13.52
CA GLN A 162 4.57 -20.42 -14.86
C GLN A 162 4.11 -18.96 -14.90
N TYR A 163 3.28 -18.55 -13.93
CA TYR A 163 2.85 -17.16 -13.81
C TYR A 163 4.03 -16.21 -13.66
N THR A 164 5.00 -16.52 -12.81
CA THR A 164 6.17 -15.66 -12.59
C THR A 164 7.00 -15.48 -13.86
N GLU A 165 7.24 -16.57 -14.59
CA GLU A 165 8.00 -16.55 -15.85
C GLU A 165 7.26 -15.79 -16.96
N GLU A 166 5.97 -16.08 -17.15
CA GLU A 166 5.16 -15.43 -18.19
C GLU A 166 4.85 -13.97 -17.87
N TYR A 167 4.68 -13.62 -16.58
CA TYR A 167 4.53 -12.24 -16.14
C TYR A 167 5.76 -11.42 -16.52
N GLU A 168 6.98 -11.92 -16.23
CA GLU A 168 8.20 -11.18 -16.59
C GLU A 168 8.33 -11.02 -18.11
N GLN A 169 8.00 -12.06 -18.89
CA GLN A 169 7.97 -11.98 -20.35
C GLN A 169 6.95 -10.94 -20.85
N CYS A 170 5.76 -10.89 -20.24
CA CYS A 170 4.74 -9.90 -20.55
C CYS A 170 5.23 -8.49 -20.21
N ILE A 171 5.86 -8.30 -19.05
CA ILE A 171 6.44 -7.01 -18.68
C ILE A 171 7.53 -6.61 -19.69
N GLU A 172 8.39 -7.53 -20.13
CA GLU A 172 9.38 -7.23 -21.17
C GLU A 172 8.74 -6.87 -22.52
N SER A 173 7.66 -7.55 -22.91
CA SER A 173 7.00 -7.32 -24.20
C SER A 173 6.27 -5.98 -24.29
N ILE A 174 5.74 -5.48 -23.17
CA ILE A 174 5.06 -4.18 -23.13
C ILE A 174 6.04 -3.01 -23.04
N MET A 175 7.33 -3.23 -22.79
CA MET A 175 8.29 -2.15 -22.60
C MET A 175 8.69 -1.52 -23.95
N PRO A 176 8.63 -0.19 -24.09
CA PRO A 176 9.11 0.46 -25.31
C PRO A 176 10.63 0.33 -25.39
N SER A 177 11.16 0.26 -26.61
CA SER A 177 12.59 0.02 -26.88
C SER A 177 13.53 1.11 -26.36
N LYS A 178 12.99 2.32 -26.13
CA LYS A 178 13.70 3.44 -25.49
C LYS A 178 12.80 4.06 -24.44
N LYS A 179 13.40 4.58 -23.39
CA LYS A 179 12.73 5.41 -22.40
C LYS A 179 12.08 6.60 -23.11
N VAL A 180 10.82 6.86 -22.78
CA VAL A 180 10.09 8.02 -23.29
C VAL A 180 10.37 9.22 -22.38
N ASP A 181 10.68 10.37 -22.97
CA ASP A 181 11.01 11.60 -22.22
C ASP A 181 9.77 12.27 -21.61
N GLU A 182 8.60 12.10 -22.24
CA GLU A 182 7.34 12.73 -21.86
C GLU A 182 6.28 11.67 -21.53
N PHE A 183 5.67 11.79 -20.34
CA PHE A 183 4.57 10.92 -19.94
C PHE A 183 3.34 11.09 -20.84
N LYS A 184 2.86 9.98 -21.41
CA LYS A 184 1.63 9.93 -22.21
C LYS A 184 0.75 8.77 -21.76
N TYR A 185 -0.27 9.09 -20.98
CA TYR A 185 -1.19 8.11 -20.40
C TYR A 185 -1.73 7.09 -21.42
N GLY A 186 -2.18 7.55 -22.59
CA GLY A 186 -2.73 6.66 -23.62
C GLY A 186 -1.75 5.59 -24.14
N HIS A 187 -0.43 5.87 -24.15
CA HIS A 187 0.55 4.87 -24.55
C HIS A 187 0.75 3.79 -23.47
N LEU A 188 0.80 4.20 -22.19
CA LEU A 188 0.91 3.27 -21.08
C LEU A 188 -0.37 2.42 -20.96
N HIS A 189 -1.54 3.04 -21.04
CA HIS A 189 -2.83 2.35 -21.02
C HIS A 189 -2.89 1.25 -22.10
N LYS A 190 -2.56 1.60 -23.35
CA LYS A 190 -2.54 0.65 -24.46
C LYS A 190 -1.56 -0.50 -24.25
N ALA A 191 -0.42 -0.25 -23.61
CA ALA A 191 0.55 -1.30 -23.32
C ALA A 191 0.00 -2.28 -22.27
N LEU A 192 -0.68 -1.78 -21.24
CA LEU A 192 -1.28 -2.60 -20.20
C LEU A 192 -2.54 -3.36 -20.63
N GLU A 193 -3.06 -3.13 -21.84
CA GLU A 193 -4.06 -4.02 -22.45
C GLU A 193 -3.47 -5.43 -22.64
N GLN A 194 -2.18 -5.55 -23.02
CA GLN A 194 -1.51 -6.86 -23.12
C GLN A 194 -1.33 -7.52 -21.76
N LEU A 195 -0.95 -6.74 -20.74
CA LEU A 195 -0.89 -7.26 -19.37
C LEU A 195 -2.27 -7.72 -18.91
N SER A 196 -3.32 -6.98 -19.27
CA SER A 196 -4.69 -7.38 -18.97
C SER A 196 -5.07 -8.71 -19.62
N ASP A 197 -4.71 -8.93 -20.88
CA ASP A 197 -4.97 -10.21 -21.55
C ASP A 197 -4.22 -11.37 -20.89
N PHE A 198 -2.97 -11.13 -20.46
CA PHE A 198 -2.19 -12.09 -19.68
C PHE A 198 -2.86 -12.46 -18.35
N GLU A 199 -3.23 -11.47 -17.53
CA GLU A 199 -3.87 -11.70 -16.22
C GLU A 199 -5.18 -12.51 -16.38
N LYS A 200 -5.98 -12.17 -17.39
CA LYS A 200 -7.23 -12.88 -17.73
C LYS A 200 -6.98 -14.35 -18.08
N SER A 201 -5.91 -14.61 -18.84
CA SER A 201 -5.47 -15.97 -19.18
C SER A 201 -4.97 -16.74 -17.96
N ALA A 202 -4.12 -16.13 -17.13
CA ALA A 202 -3.61 -16.75 -15.91
C ALA A 202 -4.74 -17.15 -14.96
N ASN A 203 -5.74 -16.28 -14.79
CA ASN A 203 -6.93 -16.58 -13.99
C ASN A 203 -7.76 -17.72 -14.58
N ASN A 204 -7.83 -17.88 -15.90
CA ASN A 204 -8.47 -19.06 -16.52
C ASN A 204 -7.71 -20.34 -16.18
N SER A 205 -6.38 -20.35 -16.26
CA SER A 205 -5.56 -21.53 -15.94
C SER A 205 -5.75 -21.96 -14.48
N VAL A 206 -5.91 -21.02 -13.55
CA VAL A 206 -6.22 -21.31 -12.15
C VAL A 206 -7.59 -21.98 -12.01
N VAL A 207 -8.62 -21.45 -12.67
CA VAL A 207 -9.97 -22.06 -12.65
C VAL A 207 -9.95 -23.47 -13.27
N GLU A 208 -9.34 -23.62 -14.44
CA GLU A 208 -9.23 -24.89 -15.17
C GLU A 208 -8.46 -25.96 -14.39
N SER A 209 -7.46 -25.56 -13.60
CA SER A 209 -6.70 -26.48 -12.74
C SER A 209 -7.55 -27.11 -11.62
N GLY A 210 -8.63 -26.45 -11.22
CA GLY A 210 -9.46 -26.87 -10.09
C GLY A 210 -8.81 -26.69 -8.71
N VAL A 211 -7.67 -25.98 -8.60
CA VAL A 211 -6.94 -25.79 -7.33
C VAL A 211 -7.79 -25.11 -6.24
N LEU A 212 -8.78 -24.32 -6.64
CA LEU A 212 -9.68 -23.59 -5.75
C LEU A 212 -10.95 -24.38 -5.35
N LYS A 213 -11.15 -25.56 -5.95
CA LYS A 213 -12.33 -26.39 -5.70
C LYS A 213 -12.25 -27.06 -4.33
N GLY A 214 -13.36 -27.05 -3.59
CA GLY A 214 -13.42 -27.68 -2.28
C GLY A 214 -13.00 -26.79 -1.11
N LEU A 215 -12.64 -25.53 -1.36
CA LEU A 215 -12.38 -24.55 -0.30
C LEU A 215 -13.65 -24.26 0.49
N ASN A 216 -13.57 -24.32 1.82
CA ASN A 216 -14.69 -24.03 2.70
C ASN A 216 -14.73 -22.54 3.08
N LEU A 217 -15.92 -21.92 2.98
CA LEU A 217 -16.12 -20.51 3.28
C LEU A 217 -15.68 -20.12 4.70
N GLU A 218 -15.96 -20.94 5.70
CA GLU A 218 -15.59 -20.65 7.10
C GLU A 218 -14.08 -20.76 7.32
N ASP A 219 -13.39 -21.66 6.61
CA ASP A 219 -11.93 -21.72 6.64
C ASP A 219 -11.30 -20.47 5.99
N ILE A 220 -11.89 -19.96 4.90
CA ILE A 220 -11.49 -18.70 4.25
C ILE A 220 -11.67 -17.53 5.22
N LYS A 221 -12.84 -17.40 5.86
CA LYS A 221 -13.11 -16.32 6.81
C LYS A 221 -12.12 -16.33 7.97
N ARG A 222 -11.92 -17.51 8.58
CA ARG A 222 -10.98 -17.69 9.69
C ARG A 222 -9.53 -17.39 9.30
N ALA A 223 -9.14 -17.67 8.05
CA ALA A 223 -7.83 -17.28 7.54
C ALA A 223 -7.74 -15.76 7.37
N GLY A 224 -8.78 -15.12 6.81
CA GLY A 224 -8.87 -13.67 6.69
C GLY A 224 -8.75 -12.97 8.04
N GLU A 225 -9.50 -13.39 9.07
CA GLU A 225 -9.44 -12.81 10.42
C GLU A 225 -8.05 -12.86 11.07
N ARG A 226 -7.19 -13.79 10.63
CA ARG A 226 -5.81 -13.99 11.12
C ARG A 226 -4.76 -13.40 10.18
N LEU A 227 -5.19 -12.80 9.09
CA LEU A 227 -4.31 -12.24 8.09
C LEU A 227 -3.60 -11.03 8.68
N ILE A 228 -2.28 -11.01 8.55
CA ILE A 228 -1.46 -9.90 9.05
C ILE A 228 -1.50 -8.77 8.02
N LEU A 229 -2.05 -7.63 8.44
CA LEU A 229 -1.99 -6.39 7.69
C LEU A 229 -0.68 -5.66 8.01
N GLN A 230 -0.21 -4.87 7.04
CA GLN A 230 0.94 -3.97 7.19
C GLN A 230 0.75 -3.08 8.42
N ASP A 231 1.84 -2.81 9.14
CA ASP A 231 1.79 -1.98 10.34
C ASP A 231 1.18 -0.60 10.03
N GLY A 232 0.29 -0.13 10.89
CA GLY A 232 -0.47 1.12 10.71
C GLY A 232 -1.66 1.07 9.73
N CYS A 233 -1.81 0.03 8.90
CA CYS A 233 -2.88 -0.09 7.90
C CYS A 233 -4.28 -0.08 8.54
N THR A 234 -4.53 -0.97 9.50
CA THR A 234 -5.83 -1.05 10.21
C THR A 234 -6.17 0.27 10.90
N ALA A 235 -5.19 0.85 11.61
CA ALA A 235 -5.38 2.10 12.33
C ALA A 235 -5.68 3.29 11.40
N PHE A 236 -5.08 3.32 10.21
CA PHE A 236 -5.39 4.30 9.19
C PHE A 236 -6.86 4.17 8.74
N PHE A 237 -7.27 2.97 8.32
CA PHE A 237 -8.63 2.74 7.85
C PHE A 237 -9.68 3.04 8.93
N GLN A 238 -9.46 2.64 10.18
CA GLN A 238 -10.36 2.92 11.31
C GLN A 238 -10.63 4.40 11.54
N LYS A 239 -9.67 5.27 11.20
CA LYS A 239 -9.82 6.73 11.31
C LYS A 239 -10.46 7.31 10.06
N ILE A 240 -9.96 6.98 8.88
CA ILE A 240 -10.32 7.67 7.62
C ILE A 240 -11.75 7.35 7.15
N VAL A 241 -12.28 6.15 7.43
CA VAL A 241 -13.67 5.77 7.05
C VAL A 241 -14.73 6.69 7.64
N LYS A 242 -14.42 7.38 8.75
CA LYS A 242 -15.34 8.33 9.41
C LYS A 242 -15.47 9.66 8.65
N THR A 243 -14.52 9.96 7.77
CA THR A 243 -14.39 11.27 7.11
C THR A 243 -14.30 11.19 5.59
N ALA A 244 -14.01 10.02 5.03
CA ALA A 244 -13.83 9.82 3.59
C ALA A 244 -14.57 8.56 3.12
N ASN A 245 -14.91 8.52 1.84
CA ASN A 245 -15.42 7.30 1.22
C ASN A 245 -14.24 6.39 0.86
N VAL A 246 -14.24 5.15 1.36
CA VAL A 246 -13.11 4.23 1.22
C VAL A 246 -13.49 3.03 0.36
N HIS A 247 -12.65 2.74 -0.62
CA HIS A 247 -12.80 1.65 -1.57
C HIS A 247 -11.53 0.80 -1.61
N VAL A 248 -11.70 -0.52 -1.62
CA VAL A 248 -10.61 -1.48 -1.88
C VAL A 248 -10.82 -2.07 -3.26
N LEU A 249 -9.85 -1.92 -4.17
CA LEU A 249 -9.87 -2.47 -5.52
C LEU A 249 -8.78 -3.53 -5.66
N SER A 250 -9.14 -4.81 -5.72
CA SER A 250 -8.18 -5.92 -5.63
C SER A 250 -8.43 -7.00 -6.67
N TYR A 251 -7.36 -7.66 -7.11
CA TYR A 251 -7.42 -8.87 -7.95
C TYR A 251 -7.79 -10.13 -7.17
N CYS A 252 -7.73 -10.10 -5.84
CA CYS A 252 -7.98 -11.25 -4.98
C CYS A 252 -9.19 -12.05 -5.49
N TRP A 253 -9.00 -13.36 -5.63
CA TRP A 253 -10.03 -14.25 -6.18
C TRP A 253 -11.27 -14.38 -5.28
N CYS A 254 -11.16 -13.97 -4.01
CA CYS A 254 -12.19 -14.16 -3.01
C CYS A 254 -12.40 -12.92 -2.13
N GLY A 255 -13.45 -12.15 -2.41
CA GLY A 255 -13.84 -11.00 -1.60
C GLY A 255 -14.18 -11.34 -0.14
N ASP A 256 -14.58 -12.57 0.17
CA ASP A 256 -14.81 -13.03 1.56
C ASP A 256 -13.52 -12.97 2.39
N LEU A 257 -12.36 -13.27 1.79
CA LEU A 257 -11.07 -13.19 2.47
C LEU A 257 -10.75 -11.74 2.87
N ILE A 258 -10.91 -10.80 1.95
CA ILE A 258 -10.70 -9.37 2.18
C ILE A 258 -11.64 -8.84 3.27
N ARG A 259 -12.94 -9.15 3.14
CA ARG A 259 -13.96 -8.73 4.12
C ARG A 259 -13.62 -9.24 5.52
N SER A 260 -13.15 -10.49 5.63
CA SER A 260 -12.78 -11.09 6.91
C SER A 260 -11.48 -10.51 7.48
N ALA A 261 -10.51 -10.17 6.63
CA ALA A 261 -9.28 -9.51 7.05
C ALA A 261 -9.52 -8.16 7.74
N PHE A 262 -10.46 -7.37 7.20
CA PHE A 262 -10.85 -6.09 7.80
C PHE A 262 -11.83 -6.23 8.97
N SER A 263 -12.50 -7.37 9.12
CA SER A 263 -13.45 -7.60 10.22
C SER A 263 -12.78 -7.57 11.59
N SER A 264 -11.52 -8.00 11.70
CA SER A 264 -10.73 -7.96 12.94
C SER A 264 -10.50 -6.51 13.45
N GLY A 265 -10.61 -5.52 12.55
CA GLY A 265 -10.46 -4.10 12.86
C GLY A 265 -11.78 -3.34 12.99
N ASP A 266 -12.93 -4.02 13.08
CA ASP A 266 -14.28 -3.42 13.05
C ASP A 266 -14.56 -2.60 11.77
N LEU A 267 -13.92 -2.95 10.65
CA LEU A 267 -13.99 -2.23 9.37
C LEU A 267 -15.00 -2.86 8.39
N HIS A 268 -16.24 -3.05 8.85
CA HIS A 268 -17.29 -3.67 8.03
C HIS A 268 -17.84 -2.75 6.93
N GLU A 269 -17.61 -1.44 7.01
CA GLU A 269 -18.16 -0.42 6.11
C GLU A 269 -17.31 -0.17 4.85
N LEU A 270 -16.19 -0.88 4.69
CA LEU A 270 -15.31 -0.72 3.52
C LEU A 270 -15.99 -1.23 2.25
N ASN A 271 -15.96 -0.42 1.19
CA ASN A 271 -16.47 -0.83 -0.12
C ASN A 271 -15.43 -1.71 -0.82
N ILE A 272 -15.62 -3.02 -0.77
CA ILE A 272 -14.68 -3.98 -1.37
C ILE A 272 -15.13 -4.37 -2.79
N HIS A 273 -14.24 -4.18 -3.75
CA HIS A 273 -14.42 -4.54 -5.15
C HIS A 273 -13.31 -5.52 -5.54
N ALA A 274 -13.66 -6.80 -5.56
CA ALA A 274 -12.76 -7.88 -5.90
C ALA A 274 -13.53 -8.98 -6.63
N ASN A 275 -12.84 -10.04 -7.04
CA ASN A 275 -13.48 -11.23 -7.56
C ASN A 275 -14.18 -12.00 -6.43
N GLU A 276 -15.10 -12.88 -6.81
CA GLU A 276 -15.84 -13.69 -5.84
C GLU A 276 -15.82 -15.16 -6.23
N PHE A 277 -15.74 -16.06 -5.25
CA PHE A 277 -15.95 -17.48 -5.51
C PHE A 277 -17.43 -17.78 -5.74
N THR A 278 -17.67 -18.80 -6.56
CA THR A 278 -18.98 -19.46 -6.61
C THR A 278 -19.01 -20.62 -5.62
N TYR A 279 -20.07 -20.69 -4.81
CA TYR A 279 -20.22 -21.73 -3.80
C TYR A 279 -21.40 -22.64 -4.12
N LYS A 280 -21.24 -23.92 -3.79
CA LYS A 280 -22.36 -24.84 -3.55
C LYS A 280 -22.43 -25.06 -2.04
N GLU A 281 -23.53 -24.59 -1.43
CA GLU A 281 -23.66 -24.46 0.02
C GLU A 281 -22.56 -23.57 0.60
N SER A 282 -21.52 -24.15 1.21
CA SER A 282 -20.38 -23.41 1.77
C SER A 282 -19.04 -23.87 1.20
N ILE A 283 -19.07 -24.60 0.09
CA ILE A 283 -17.90 -25.18 -0.56
C ILE A 283 -17.71 -24.55 -1.94
N SER A 284 -16.52 -24.02 -2.20
CA SER A 284 -16.16 -23.43 -3.49
C SER A 284 -16.26 -24.45 -4.61
N THR A 285 -16.90 -24.07 -5.72
CA THR A 285 -16.96 -24.89 -6.93
C THR A 285 -15.65 -24.89 -7.71
N GLY A 286 -14.71 -23.99 -7.37
CA GLY A 286 -13.49 -23.70 -8.13
C GLY A 286 -13.66 -22.59 -9.16
N GLU A 287 -14.89 -22.10 -9.38
CA GLU A 287 -15.19 -21.03 -10.32
C GLU A 287 -15.04 -19.65 -9.68
N ILE A 288 -14.51 -18.70 -10.45
CA ILE A 288 -14.34 -17.31 -10.05
C ILE A 288 -15.32 -16.43 -10.84
N VAL A 289 -16.14 -15.66 -10.11
CA VAL A 289 -16.90 -14.53 -10.68
C VAL A 289 -15.94 -13.37 -10.82
N LYS A 290 -15.46 -13.17 -12.05
CA LYS A 290 -14.42 -12.21 -12.38
C LYS A 290 -14.97 -10.80 -12.54
N LYS A 291 -14.75 -9.95 -11.54
CA LYS A 291 -15.21 -8.54 -11.50
C LYS A 291 -14.05 -7.57 -11.71
N VAL A 292 -12.89 -7.87 -11.13
CA VAL A 292 -11.68 -7.05 -11.17
C VAL A 292 -10.50 -8.01 -11.29
N GLU A 293 -10.07 -8.30 -12.51
CA GLU A 293 -9.02 -9.30 -12.76
C GLU A 293 -7.80 -8.73 -13.47
N SER A 294 -7.82 -7.43 -13.81
CA SER A 294 -6.77 -6.82 -14.62
C SER A 294 -6.59 -5.32 -14.37
N PRO A 295 -5.50 -4.71 -14.86
CA PRO A 295 -5.24 -3.28 -14.65
C PRO A 295 -6.32 -2.42 -15.31
N ILE A 296 -6.86 -2.89 -16.44
CA ILE A 296 -7.93 -2.24 -17.18
C ILE A 296 -9.24 -2.34 -16.40
N ASP A 297 -9.53 -3.49 -15.81
CA ASP A 297 -10.74 -3.67 -15.00
C ASP A 297 -10.68 -2.80 -13.73
N LYS A 298 -9.51 -2.72 -13.06
CA LYS A 298 -9.29 -1.83 -11.91
C LYS A 298 -9.56 -0.36 -12.27
N VAL A 299 -8.97 0.15 -13.35
CA VAL A 299 -9.17 1.57 -13.72
C VAL A 299 -10.59 1.86 -14.18
N GLN A 300 -11.27 0.89 -14.79
CA GLN A 300 -12.67 1.02 -15.13
C GLN A 300 -13.56 1.03 -13.88
N ALA A 301 -13.30 0.17 -12.90
CA ALA A 301 -14.00 0.18 -11.62
C ALA A 301 -13.80 1.52 -10.89
N PHE A 302 -12.56 2.01 -10.83
CA PHE A 302 -12.23 3.34 -10.30
C PHE A 302 -13.07 4.45 -10.96
N LYS A 303 -13.07 4.51 -12.29
CA LYS A 303 -13.85 5.51 -13.05
C LYS A 303 -15.37 5.40 -12.81
N ASN A 304 -15.90 4.19 -12.76
CA ASN A 304 -17.32 3.95 -12.50
C ASN A 304 -17.73 4.41 -11.10
N ILE A 305 -16.88 4.19 -10.10
CA ILE A 305 -17.12 4.68 -8.73
C ILE A 305 -17.15 6.21 -8.70
N LEU A 306 -16.23 6.86 -9.40
CA LEU A 306 -16.19 8.32 -9.49
C LEU A 306 -17.40 8.89 -10.25
N SER A 307 -17.83 8.26 -11.35
CA SER A 307 -19.03 8.70 -12.07
C SER A 307 -20.29 8.54 -11.25
N ASN A 308 -20.38 7.51 -10.41
CA ASN A 308 -21.52 7.34 -9.49
C ASN A 308 -21.49 8.34 -8.33
N CYS A 309 -20.36 9.00 -8.09
CA CYS A 309 -20.21 10.05 -7.11
C CYS A 309 -20.48 11.46 -7.67
N SER A 310 -20.89 11.60 -8.94
CA SER A 310 -21.08 12.87 -9.65
C SER A 310 -22.30 13.67 -9.17
N ASN A 311 -22.20 14.22 -7.97
CA ASN A 311 -23.05 15.31 -7.47
C ASN A 311 -22.26 16.64 -7.58
N ASP A 312 -22.84 17.78 -7.16
CA ASP A 312 -22.21 19.12 -7.17
C ASP A 312 -20.92 19.27 -6.31
N ARG A 313 -20.40 18.18 -5.74
CA ARG A 313 -19.20 18.21 -4.89
C ARG A 313 -17.93 17.95 -5.68
N LYS A 314 -16.86 18.63 -5.30
CA LYS A 314 -15.52 18.41 -5.85
C LYS A 314 -14.91 17.16 -5.20
N ASN A 315 -14.57 16.17 -6.02
CA ASN A 315 -13.89 14.97 -5.54
C ASN A 315 -12.38 15.22 -5.46
N LEU A 316 -11.76 14.82 -4.35
CA LEU A 316 -10.32 14.67 -4.20
C LEU A 316 -10.02 13.19 -4.02
N THR A 317 -9.26 12.63 -4.96
CA THR A 317 -9.02 11.19 -5.04
C THR A 317 -7.60 10.83 -4.66
N VAL A 318 -7.46 9.86 -3.77
CA VAL A 318 -6.17 9.26 -3.41
C VAL A 318 -6.22 7.79 -3.77
N TYR A 319 -5.21 7.28 -4.48
CA TYR A 319 -5.05 5.85 -4.71
C TYR A 319 -3.75 5.37 -4.07
N ILE A 320 -3.83 4.27 -3.32
CA ILE A 320 -2.69 3.63 -2.67
C ILE A 320 -2.52 2.24 -3.28
N GLY A 321 -1.34 1.94 -3.82
CA GLY A 321 -1.05 0.63 -4.43
C GLY A 321 0.45 0.36 -4.47
N ASP A 322 0.86 -0.83 -4.88
CA ASP A 322 2.27 -1.24 -4.89
C ASP A 322 2.74 -1.81 -6.23
N SER A 323 1.82 -2.14 -7.14
CA SER A 323 2.11 -2.98 -8.30
C SER A 323 1.90 -2.29 -9.65
N VAL A 324 2.36 -2.95 -10.74
CA VAL A 324 2.06 -2.54 -12.13
C VAL A 324 0.55 -2.57 -12.39
N GLY A 325 -0.19 -3.47 -11.72
CA GLY A 325 -1.64 -3.57 -11.84
C GLY A 325 -2.39 -2.31 -11.39
N ASP A 326 -1.77 -1.52 -10.52
CA ASP A 326 -2.36 -0.30 -9.96
C ASP A 326 -1.99 0.95 -10.74
N ILE A 327 -0.99 0.90 -11.63
CA ILE A 327 -0.36 2.11 -12.17
C ILE A 327 -1.35 3.03 -12.89
N LEU A 328 -2.39 2.49 -13.53
CA LEU A 328 -3.42 3.29 -14.18
C LEU A 328 -4.29 4.03 -13.16
N CYS A 329 -4.72 3.36 -12.09
CA CYS A 329 -5.50 4.00 -11.04
C CYS A 329 -4.66 5.02 -10.25
N LEU A 330 -3.40 4.67 -9.95
CA LEU A 330 -2.42 5.57 -9.34
C LEU A 330 -2.25 6.86 -10.14
N LEU A 331 -2.20 6.77 -11.47
CA LEU A 331 -2.04 7.93 -12.34
C LEU A 331 -3.35 8.70 -12.55
N GLU A 332 -4.51 8.02 -12.56
CA GLU A 332 -5.82 8.68 -12.73
C GLU A 332 -6.25 9.44 -11.47
N ALA A 333 -5.86 8.98 -10.29
CA ALA A 333 -6.11 9.67 -9.03
C ALA A 333 -5.39 11.02 -8.96
N ASP A 334 -5.98 11.98 -8.24
CA ASP A 334 -5.36 13.29 -8.00
C ASP A 334 -4.04 13.16 -7.26
N ILE A 335 -3.95 12.15 -6.40
CA ILE A 335 -2.76 11.78 -5.64
C ILE A 335 -2.59 10.25 -5.72
N GLY A 336 -1.64 9.80 -6.53
CA GLY A 336 -1.18 8.41 -6.53
C GLY A 336 -0.05 8.19 -5.54
N ILE A 337 -0.23 7.25 -4.61
CA ILE A 337 0.75 6.86 -3.59
C ILE A 337 1.16 5.41 -3.82
N VAL A 338 2.44 5.22 -4.09
CA VAL A 338 3.09 3.91 -4.21
C VAL A 338 3.69 3.53 -2.87
N ILE A 339 3.19 2.46 -2.27
CA ILE A 339 3.79 1.88 -1.07
C ILE A 339 4.74 0.73 -1.44
N GLY A 340 5.89 0.67 -0.79
CA GLY A 340 6.87 -0.38 -1.01
C GLY A 340 7.82 -0.13 -2.20
N SER A 341 8.41 -1.21 -2.71
CA SER A 341 9.59 -1.15 -3.58
C SER A 341 9.50 -2.04 -4.83
N SER A 342 8.32 -2.18 -5.43
CA SER A 342 8.14 -2.98 -6.66
C SER A 342 9.07 -2.51 -7.78
N ALA A 343 10.01 -3.38 -8.17
CA ALA A 343 10.98 -3.11 -9.22
C ALA A 343 10.29 -3.02 -10.59
N SER A 344 9.32 -3.90 -10.86
CA SER A 344 8.57 -3.92 -12.12
C SER A 344 7.73 -2.67 -12.30
N LEU A 345 7.04 -2.18 -11.25
CA LEU A 345 6.30 -0.92 -11.29
C LEU A 345 7.21 0.25 -11.64
N ARG A 346 8.38 0.36 -10.96
CA ARG A 346 9.34 1.43 -11.22
C ARG A 346 9.93 1.35 -12.62
N ARG A 347 10.25 0.14 -13.08
CA ARG A 347 10.79 -0.13 -14.42
C ARG A 347 9.78 0.29 -15.50
N VAL A 348 8.54 -0.21 -15.43
CA VAL A 348 7.48 0.14 -16.38
C VAL A 348 7.18 1.63 -16.33
N GLY A 349 6.87 2.17 -15.14
CA GLY A 349 6.52 3.58 -14.99
C GLY A 349 7.61 4.51 -15.54
N THR A 350 8.87 4.30 -15.17
CA THR A 350 9.99 5.15 -15.61
C THR A 350 10.18 5.09 -17.12
N GLN A 351 10.01 3.92 -17.72
CA GLN A 351 10.14 3.75 -19.17
C GLN A 351 9.06 4.51 -19.94
N TYR A 352 7.87 4.64 -19.34
CA TYR A 352 6.74 5.41 -19.84
C TYR A 352 6.73 6.88 -19.40
N GLY A 353 7.81 7.38 -18.81
CA GLY A 353 7.96 8.79 -18.42
C GLY A 353 7.32 9.16 -17.07
N VAL A 354 6.86 8.18 -16.28
CA VAL A 354 6.36 8.42 -14.92
C VAL A 354 7.52 8.73 -13.98
N SER A 355 7.34 9.75 -13.14
CA SER A 355 8.28 10.16 -12.11
C SER A 355 7.83 9.65 -10.73
N PHE A 356 8.71 8.93 -10.05
CA PHE A 356 8.49 8.48 -8.67
C PHE A 356 9.21 9.42 -7.70
N VAL A 357 8.45 10.09 -6.84
CA VAL A 357 8.96 11.13 -5.93
C VAL A 357 8.70 10.71 -4.48
N PRO A 358 9.70 10.67 -3.59
CA PRO A 358 9.44 10.43 -2.17
C PRO A 358 8.40 11.42 -1.62
N LEU A 359 7.42 10.92 -0.85
CA LEU A 359 6.26 11.70 -0.45
C LEU A 359 6.67 12.98 0.28
N TYR A 360 7.54 12.88 1.30
CA TYR A 360 7.94 14.03 2.11
C TYR A 360 8.57 15.19 1.30
N PRO A 361 9.64 14.99 0.50
CA PRO A 361 10.15 16.03 -0.40
C PRO A 361 9.10 16.56 -1.39
N GLY A 362 8.23 15.68 -1.90
CA GLY A 362 7.12 16.06 -2.76
C GLY A 362 6.14 17.01 -2.07
N LEU A 363 5.79 16.75 -0.82
CA LEU A 363 4.92 17.59 0.00
C LEU A 363 5.56 18.95 0.31
N VAL A 364 6.86 19.00 0.57
CA VAL A 364 7.58 20.26 0.78
C VAL A 364 7.55 21.13 -0.47
N LYS A 365 7.74 20.54 -1.66
CA LYS A 365 7.57 21.25 -2.93
C LYS A 365 6.14 21.76 -3.10
N LYS A 366 5.14 20.90 -2.84
CA LYS A 366 3.72 21.26 -2.93
C LYS A 366 3.32 22.37 -1.96
N GLN A 367 3.88 22.38 -0.76
CA GLN A 367 3.67 23.44 0.22
C GLN A 367 4.23 24.78 -0.27
N LYS A 368 5.41 24.80 -0.92
CA LYS A 368 5.97 26.02 -1.53
C LYS A 368 5.07 26.55 -2.65
N GLU A 369 4.66 25.65 -3.56
CA GLU A 369 3.72 25.96 -4.65
C GLU A 369 2.37 26.50 -4.13
N TYR A 370 1.87 25.97 -3.00
CA TYR A 370 0.62 26.41 -2.36
C TYR A 370 0.72 27.85 -1.84
N VAL A 371 1.83 28.19 -1.18
CA VAL A 371 2.10 29.54 -0.67
C VAL A 371 2.24 30.57 -1.81
N GLU A 372 2.75 30.13 -2.96
CA GLU A 372 2.88 30.94 -4.18
C GLU A 372 1.54 31.07 -4.97
N GLY A 373 0.46 30.46 -4.49
CA GLY A 373 -0.88 30.56 -5.08
C GLY A 373 -1.14 29.59 -6.24
N SER A 374 -0.30 28.56 -6.41
CA SER A 374 -0.34 27.63 -7.54
C SER A 374 -0.28 26.17 -7.08
N SER A 375 -1.30 25.64 -6.41
CA SER A 375 -1.38 24.17 -6.32
C SER A 375 -2.79 23.62 -6.13
N SER A 376 -3.25 22.92 -7.16
CA SER A 376 -4.24 21.86 -7.00
C SER A 376 -3.55 20.53 -7.28
N TRP A 377 -3.85 19.52 -6.47
CA TRP A 377 -3.62 18.13 -6.84
C TRP A 377 -4.35 17.83 -8.15
N LYS A 378 -3.73 17.03 -9.02
CA LYS A 378 -4.30 16.74 -10.33
C LYS A 378 -3.82 15.38 -10.82
N GLY A 379 -4.78 14.57 -11.22
CA GLY A 379 -4.51 13.31 -11.91
C GLY A 379 -3.81 13.51 -13.24
N LEU A 380 -3.24 12.42 -13.74
CA LEU A 380 -2.53 12.32 -15.01
C LEU A 380 -1.33 13.26 -15.13
N SER A 381 -0.76 13.68 -13.99
CA SER A 381 0.46 14.51 -13.94
C SER A 381 1.73 13.75 -14.31
N GLY A 382 1.68 12.41 -14.33
CA GLY A 382 2.86 11.55 -14.49
C GLY A 382 3.74 11.51 -13.24
N ILE A 383 3.28 12.04 -12.10
CA ILE A 383 4.00 12.01 -10.82
C ILE A 383 3.28 11.06 -9.87
N LEU A 384 4.01 10.09 -9.32
CA LEU A 384 3.56 9.20 -8.26
C LEU A 384 4.42 9.41 -7.02
N TYR A 385 3.78 9.50 -5.85
CA TYR A 385 4.47 9.68 -4.59
C TYR A 385 4.84 8.34 -3.99
N THR A 386 6.05 8.16 -3.48
CA THR A 386 6.48 6.90 -2.88
C THR A 386 6.59 7.01 -1.37
N VAL A 387 6.11 5.98 -0.66
CA VAL A 387 6.22 5.83 0.79
C VAL A 387 6.79 4.47 1.14
N SER A 388 7.39 4.38 2.32
CA SER A 388 7.92 3.14 2.90
C SER A 388 6.93 2.46 3.85
N SER A 389 5.94 3.20 4.37
CA SER A 389 5.01 2.69 5.38
C SER A 389 3.66 3.42 5.37
N TRP A 390 2.65 2.78 5.99
CA TRP A 390 1.36 3.43 6.26
C TRP A 390 1.46 4.59 7.24
N ALA A 391 2.52 4.69 8.04
CA ALA A 391 2.73 5.82 8.94
C ALA A 391 2.92 7.13 8.15
N GLU A 392 3.63 7.11 7.02
CA GLU A 392 3.77 8.27 6.14
C GLU A 392 2.42 8.67 5.50
N ILE A 393 1.64 7.68 5.07
CA ILE A 393 0.29 7.89 4.52
C ILE A 393 -0.63 8.50 5.57
N HIS A 394 -0.60 7.97 6.79
CA HIS A 394 -1.36 8.47 7.93
C HIS A 394 -1.01 9.92 8.24
N ALA A 395 0.29 10.22 8.39
CA ALA A 395 0.76 11.58 8.68
C ALA A 395 0.37 12.56 7.57
N PHE A 396 0.43 12.14 6.31
CA PHE A 396 0.03 12.98 5.18
C PHE A 396 -1.48 13.25 5.15
N ILE A 397 -2.30 12.20 5.28
CA ILE A 397 -3.74 12.32 5.05
C ILE A 397 -4.45 12.82 6.30
N LEU A 398 -4.18 12.22 7.45
CA LEU A 398 -4.88 12.44 8.72
C LEU A 398 -4.13 13.37 9.68
N GLY A 399 -2.80 13.43 9.56
CA GLY A 399 -1.94 14.17 10.49
C GLY A 399 -1.39 13.28 11.61
N CYS A 400 -0.64 13.89 12.53
CA CYS A 400 -0.09 13.23 13.72
C CYS A 400 -1.18 12.95 14.77
#